data_AF-A0A969ZMP2-F1
#
_entry.id   AF-A0A969ZMP2-F1
#
_cell.length_a   1.000
_cell.length_b   1.000
_cell.length_c   1.000
_cell.angle_alpha   90.00
_cell.angle_beta   90.00
_cell.angle_gamma   90.00
#
_symmetry.space_group_name_H-M   'P 1'
#
loop_
_entity.id
_entity.type
_entity.pdbx_description
1 polymer ?
#
loop_
_entity_poly.entity_id
_entity_poly.type
_entity_poly.pdbx_seq_one_letter_code
_entity_poly.pdbx_strand_id
1 'polypeptide(L)'
;MKLIGKLIKGTTTLAEKTYEIDDSEGTYQDRLEKSFVELCSLLSIEVPMWLTKNTREYVRFRRTSFNADQFFNPVVFERFEIKSE
;
A
#
# COMPACT_ATOMS: atom_id res chain seq x y z
N MET A 1 8.55 -3.70 -11.35
CA MET A 1 8.20 -3.82 -9.92
C MET A 1 6.70 -4.08 -9.76
N LYS A 2 6.30 -5.09 -8.96
CA LYS A 2 4.89 -5.40 -8.71
C LYS A 2 4.51 -5.05 -7.27
N LEU A 3 3.45 -4.27 -7.08
CA LEU A 3 2.93 -3.88 -5.77
C LEU A 3 1.50 -4.41 -5.59
N ILE A 4 1.28 -5.15 -4.51
CA ILE A 4 0.01 -5.78 -4.17
C ILE A 4 -0.55 -5.08 -2.95
N GLY A 5 -1.81 -4.68 -3.01
CA GLY A 5 -2.55 -4.01 -1.94
C GLY A 5 -3.76 -4.82 -1.50
N LYS A 6 -3.92 -5.02 -0.20
CA LYS A 6 -5.04 -5.77 0.39
C LYS A 6 -5.71 -4.96 1.48
N LEU A 7 -7.02 -4.78 1.37
CA LEU A 7 -7.86 -4.23 2.43
C LEU A 7 -8.43 -5.38 3.25
N ILE A 8 -8.17 -5.37 4.54
CA ILE A 8 -8.56 -6.43 5.48
C ILE A 8 -9.45 -5.84 6.56
N LYS A 9 -10.53 -6.56 6.87
CA LYS A 9 -11.45 -6.27 7.96
C LYS A 9 -11.69 -7.57 8.74
N GLY A 10 -11.18 -7.64 9.96
CA GLY A 10 -11.15 -8.83 10.79
C GLY A 10 -10.39 -9.97 10.09
N THR A 11 -11.12 -11.00 9.71
CA THR A 11 -10.62 -12.18 8.99
C THR A 11 -10.92 -12.15 7.49
N THR A 12 -11.61 -11.12 7.00
CA THR A 12 -12.07 -11.01 5.60
C THR A 12 -11.24 -10.01 4.83
N THR A 13 -10.80 -10.38 3.62
CA THR A 13 -10.24 -9.43 2.65
C THR A 13 -11.38 -8.75 1.90
N LEU A 14 -11.52 -7.44 2.08
CA LEU A 14 -12.55 -6.65 1.38
C LEU A 14 -12.20 -6.40 -0.08
N ALA A 15 -10.92 -6.12 -0.33
CA ALA A 15 -10.44 -5.85 -1.67
C ALA A 15 -8.96 -6.23 -1.80
N GLU A 16 -8.59 -6.69 -2.98
CA GLU A 16 -7.21 -6.93 -3.37
C GLU A 16 -7.00 -6.33 -4.76
N LYS A 17 -5.93 -5.55 -4.89
CA LYS A 17 -5.49 -4.99 -6.16
C LYS A 17 -4.00 -5.19 -6.30
N THR A 18 -3.56 -5.24 -7.54
CA THR A 18 -2.15 -5.34 -7.88
C THR A 18 -1.86 -4.33 -8.96
N TYR A 19 -0.76 -3.62 -8.81
CA TYR A 19 -0.25 -2.67 -9.78
C TYR A 19 1.18 -3.09 -10.16
N GLU A 20 1.48 -3.09 -11.44
CA GLU A 20 2.79 -3.40 -11.96
C GLU A 20 3.32 -2.19 -12.71
N ILE A 21 4.51 -1.75 -12.32
CA ILE A 21 5.23 -0.65 -12.97
C ILE A 21 6.47 -1.18 -13.65
N ASP A 22 6.73 -0.69 -14.85
CA ASP A 22 7.91 -1.04 -15.63
C ASP A 22 9.19 -0.50 -14.97
N ASP A 23 10.26 -1.29 -14.97
CA ASP A 23 11.53 -0.93 -14.32
C ASP A 23 12.31 0.18 -15.06
N SER A 24 11.82 0.58 -16.25
CA SER A 24 12.38 1.68 -17.04
C SER A 24 12.13 3.08 -16.46
N GLU A 25 11.26 3.22 -15.46
CA GLU A 25 10.85 4.51 -14.90
C GLU A 25 11.56 4.79 -13.55
N GLY A 26 12.48 5.76 -13.53
CA GLY A 26 12.97 6.42 -12.30
C GLY A 26 13.73 5.54 -11.29
N THR A 27 13.85 6.04 -10.05
CA THR A 27 14.44 5.28 -8.94
C THR A 27 13.44 4.30 -8.32
N TYR A 28 13.90 3.35 -7.52
CA TYR A 28 13.01 2.43 -6.80
C TYR A 28 11.99 3.16 -5.92
N GLN A 29 12.37 4.29 -5.31
CA GLN A 29 11.48 5.09 -4.48
C GLN A 29 10.39 5.77 -5.32
N ASP A 30 10.73 6.34 -6.47
CA ASP A 30 9.75 6.91 -7.41
C ASP A 30 8.73 5.85 -7.86
N ARG A 31 9.22 4.64 -8.17
CA ARG A 31 8.37 3.52 -8.58
C ARG A 31 7.44 3.08 -7.47
N LEU A 32 7.94 2.99 -6.24
CA LEU A 32 7.14 2.66 -5.07
C LEU A 32 6.05 3.70 -4.86
N GLU A 33 6.40 4.99 -4.85
CA GLU A 33 5.46 6.08 -4.62
C GLU A 33 4.36 6.09 -5.70
N LYS A 34 4.74 6.03 -6.99
CA LYS A 34 3.78 5.91 -8.10
C LYS A 34 2.87 4.70 -7.92
N SER A 35 3.46 3.52 -7.70
CA SER A 35 2.70 2.28 -7.55
C SER A 35 1.76 2.33 -6.34
N PHE A 36 2.19 2.97 -5.26
CA PHE A 36 1.42 3.10 -4.03
C PHE A 36 0.21 4.01 -4.23
N VAL A 37 0.39 5.17 -4.87
CA VAL A 37 -0.70 6.11 -5.18
C VAL A 37 -1.70 5.46 -6.15
N GLU A 38 -1.22 4.83 -7.22
CA GLU A 38 -2.07 4.13 -8.19
C GLU A 38 -2.86 2.99 -7.54
N LEU A 39 -2.22 2.22 -6.67
CA LEU A 39 -2.86 1.14 -5.94
C LEU A 39 -3.95 1.64 -4.99
N CYS A 40 -3.72 2.76 -4.30
CA CYS A 40 -4.75 3.40 -3.47
C CYS A 40 -5.94 3.87 -4.33
N SER A 41 -5.66 4.47 -5.50
CA SER A 41 -6.69 4.86 -6.48
C SER A 41 -7.51 3.65 -6.97
N LEU A 42 -6.84 2.54 -7.32
CA LEU A 42 -7.50 1.29 -7.75
C LEU A 42 -8.37 0.66 -6.67
N LEU A 43 -8.02 0.87 -5.40
CA LEU A 43 -8.79 0.44 -4.23
C LEU A 43 -9.87 1.46 -3.85
N SER A 44 -9.92 2.63 -4.50
CA SER A 44 -10.80 3.75 -4.15
C SER A 44 -10.66 4.17 -2.69
N ILE A 45 -9.43 4.20 -2.20
CA ILE A 45 -9.07 4.64 -0.85
C ILE A 45 -8.13 5.85 -0.92
N GLU A 46 -8.12 6.63 0.14
CA GLU A 46 -7.13 7.70 0.29
C GLU A 46 -5.75 7.14 0.62
N VAL A 47 -4.72 7.93 0.35
CA VAL A 47 -3.34 7.57 0.67
C VAL A 47 -3.13 7.73 2.18
N PRO A 48 -2.79 6.66 2.93
CA PRO A 48 -2.55 6.77 4.36
C PRO A 48 -1.24 7.50 4.65
N MET A 49 -1.11 7.97 5.90
CA MET A 49 0.14 8.54 6.39
C MET A 49 1.25 7.49 6.39
N TRP A 50 2.29 7.73 5.59
CA TRP A 50 3.48 6.91 5.57
C TRP A 50 4.38 7.25 6.76
N LEU A 51 4.45 6.36 7.75
CA LEU A 51 5.28 6.55 8.94
C LEU A 51 6.67 5.93 8.74
N THR A 52 7.64 6.39 9.53
CA THR A 52 9.02 5.87 9.52
C THR A 52 9.08 4.36 9.79
N LYS A 53 8.13 3.83 10.57
CA LYS A 53 7.98 2.39 10.79
C LYS A 53 7.66 1.65 9.49
N ASN A 54 6.78 2.21 8.65
CA ASN A 54 6.40 1.62 7.38
C ASN A 54 7.61 1.52 6.46
N THR A 55 8.47 2.56 6.39
CA THR A 55 9.73 2.51 5.63
C THR A 55 10.64 1.39 6.13
N ARG A 56 10.84 1.27 7.44
CA ARG A 56 11.70 0.21 8.03
C ARG A 56 11.18 -1.18 7.72
N GLU A 57 9.87 -1.40 7.86
CA GLU A 57 9.24 -2.70 7.56
C GLU A 57 9.31 -3.00 6.07
N TYR A 58 9.06 -2.01 5.22
CA TYR A 58 9.09 -2.17 3.77
C TYR A 58 10.50 -2.46 3.25
N VAL A 59 11.52 -1.74 3.73
CA VAL A 59 12.93 -2.01 3.35
C VAL A 59 13.36 -3.42 3.79
N ARG A 60 12.92 -3.88 4.97
CA ARG A 60 13.35 -5.17 5.53
C ARG A 60 12.57 -6.37 5.00
N PHE A 61 11.26 -6.23 4.81
CA PHE A 61 10.35 -7.33 4.50
C PHE A 61 9.64 -7.18 3.16
N ARG A 62 9.87 -6.08 2.43
CA ARG A 62 9.14 -5.74 1.19
C ARG A 62 7.64 -5.71 1.38
N ARG A 63 7.18 -5.46 2.61
CA ARG A 63 5.77 -5.34 2.98
C ARG A 63 5.60 -4.40 4.16
N THR A 64 4.45 -3.76 4.24
CA THR A 64 4.04 -2.99 5.41
C THR A 64 2.52 -2.92 5.48
N SER A 65 1.99 -2.57 6.65
CA SER A 65 0.57 -2.46 6.91
C SER A 65 0.22 -1.11 7.51
N PHE A 66 -0.89 -0.56 7.08
CA PHE A 66 -1.47 0.70 7.56
C PHE A 66 -2.77 0.39 8.28
N ASN A 67 -2.93 0.92 9.49
CA ASN A 67 -4.18 0.79 10.23
C ASN A 67 -5.16 1.90 9.83
N ALA A 68 -6.45 1.72 10.10
CA ALA A 68 -7.48 2.73 9.86
C ALA A 68 -7.14 4.11 10.47
N ASP A 69 -6.47 4.16 11.62
CA ASP A 69 -6.04 5.40 12.27
C ASP A 69 -4.99 6.20 11.48
N GLN A 70 -4.33 5.59 10.49
CA GLN A 70 -3.36 6.27 9.62
C GLN A 70 -4.04 6.99 8.44
N PHE A 71 -5.36 6.88 8.31
CA PHE A 71 -6.14 7.57 7.28
C PHE A 71 -6.79 8.81 7.88
N PHE A 72 -6.91 9.87 7.07
CA PHE A 72 -7.54 11.11 7.51
C PHE A 72 -9.05 10.96 7.66
N ASN A 73 -9.69 10.16 6.80
CA ASN A 73 -11.11 9.87 6.87
C ASN A 73 -11.37 8.44 7.39
N PRO A 74 -12.54 8.22 8.02
CA PRO A 74 -12.95 6.89 8.45
C PRO A 74 -13.05 5.95 7.26
N VAL A 75 -12.31 4.85 7.32
CA VAL A 75 -12.27 3.81 6.30
C VAL A 75 -13.12 2.59 6.70
N VAL A 76 -13.61 1.85 5.72
CA VAL A 76 -14.45 0.65 5.96
C VAL A 76 -13.67 -0.60 6.38
N PHE A 77 -12.35 -0.58 6.20
CA PHE A 77 -11.40 -1.64 6.53
C PHE A 77 -10.63 -1.31 7.81
N GLU A 78 -10.05 -2.32 8.45
CA GLU A 78 -9.23 -2.12 9.66
C GLU A 78 -7.74 -2.00 9.32
N ARG A 79 -7.30 -2.72 8.28
CA ARG A 79 -5.90 -2.79 7.89
C ARG A 79 -5.75 -2.79 6.38
N PHE A 80 -4.88 -1.92 5.87
CA PHE A 80 -4.42 -1.94 4.50
C PHE A 80 -2.98 -2.47 4.44
N GLU A 81 -2.78 -3.62 3.80
CA GLU A 81 -1.45 -4.19 3.62
C GLU A 81 -0.94 -3.92 2.21
N ILE A 82 0.33 -3.54 2.11
CA ILE A 82 1.05 -3.49 0.84
C ILE A 82 2.22 -4.46 0.85
N LYS A 83 2.48 -5.09 -0.29
CA LYS A 83 3.62 -5.99 -0.50
C LYS A 83 4.17 -5.77 -1.90
N SER A 84 5.48 -5.57 -2.02
CA SER A 84 6.16 -5.65 -3.31
C SER A 84 6.70 -7.05 -3.57
N GLU A 85 6.49 -7.54 -4.78
CA GLU A 85 7.00 -8.80 -5.30
C GLU A 85 7.87 -8.56 -6.55
#